data_AF-A0A660XUH0-F1
#
_entry.id   AF-A0A660XUH0-F1
#
_cell.length_a   1.000
_cell.length_b   1.000
_cell.length_c   1.000
_cell.angle_alpha   90.00
_cell.angle_beta   90.00
_cell.angle_gamma   90.00
#
_symmetry.space_group_name_H-M   'P 1'
#
loop_
_entity.id
_entity.type
_entity.pdbx_description
1 polymer ?
#
loop_
_entity_poly.entity_id
_entity_poly.type
_entity_poly.pdbx_seq_one_letter_code
_entity_poly.pdbx_strand_id
1 'polypeptide(L)' 'MYRNILQTIGRTRMVQINTLNPNPRAAIYAKLEGFNPSGSIK' A
#
# COMPACT_ATOMS: atom_id res chain seq x y z
N MET A 1 -1.94 1.57 -21.22
CA MET A 1 -3.37 1.44 -20.88
C MET A 1 -3.62 -0.01 -20.44
N TYR A 2 -4.37 -0.24 -19.36
CA TYR A 2 -4.68 -1.60 -18.89
C TYR A 2 -5.81 -2.20 -19.72
N ARG A 3 -5.73 -3.51 -20.02
CA ARG A 3 -6.77 -4.22 -20.81
C ARG A 3 -7.98 -4.64 -20.00
N ASN A 4 -7.80 -4.81 -18.69
CA ASN A 4 -8.88 -5.12 -17.75
C ASN A 4 -8.45 -4.74 -16.33
N ILE A 5 -9.42 -4.75 -15.41
CA ILE A 5 -9.24 -4.34 -14.02
C ILE A 5 -8.29 -5.29 -13.23
N LEU A 6 -8.19 -6.56 -13.61
CA LEU A 6 -7.29 -7.51 -12.94
C LEU A 6 -5.81 -7.10 -13.06
N GLN A 7 -5.45 -6.38 -14.12
CA GLN A 7 -4.08 -5.86 -14.30
C GLN A 7 -3.71 -4.73 -13.33
N THR A 8 -4.70 -4.17 -12.63
CA THR A 8 -4.50 -3.16 -11.59
C THR A 8 -4.41 -3.74 -10.18
N ILE A 9 -4.53 -5.07 -10.02
CA ILE A 9 -4.27 -5.77 -8.76
C ILE A 9 -2.77 -5.69 -8.43
N GLY A 10 -2.46 -5.41 -7.17
CA GLY A 10 -1.12 -5.27 -6.64
C GLY A 10 -0.48 -3.93 -7.01
N ARG A 11 0.86 -3.91 -7.03
CA ARG A 11 1.67 -2.68 -7.21
C ARG A 11 1.22 -1.52 -6.30
N THR A 12 0.70 -1.87 -5.13
CA THR A 12 0.21 -0.92 -4.14
C THR A 12 1.38 -0.21 -3.49
N ARG A 13 1.20 1.08 -3.20
CA ARG A 13 2.28 1.95 -2.73
C ARG A 13 2.73 1.54 -1.34
N MET A 14 4.04 1.57 -1.10
CA MET A 14 4.59 1.62 0.25
C MET A 14 4.79 3.08 0.64
N VAL A 15 4.34 3.43 1.85
CA VAL A 15 4.47 4.78 2.40
C VAL A 15 5.10 4.72 3.78
N GLN A 16 5.97 5.67 4.10
CA GLN A 16 6.60 5.76 5.41
C GLN A 16 5.60 6.30 6.45
N ILE A 17 5.61 5.72 7.66
CA ILE A 17 4.84 6.23 8.78
C ILE A 17 5.71 7.22 9.56
N ASN A 18 5.40 8.51 9.45
CA ASN A 18 6.19 9.58 10.08
C ASN A 18 5.71 9.94 11.49
N THR A 19 4.39 9.95 11.74
CA THR A 19 3.82 10.46 13.00
C THR A 19 3.54 9.36 14.03
N LEU A 20 3.09 8.18 13.59
CA LEU A 20 2.71 7.07 14.49
C LEU A 20 3.88 6.16 14.86
N ASN A 21 5.11 6.49 14.42
CA ASN A 21 6.28 5.68 14.75
C ASN A 21 6.79 6.03 16.16
N PRO A 22 6.65 5.14 17.16
CA PRO A 22 7.10 5.41 18.53
C PRO A 22 8.62 5.36 18.68
N ASN A 23 9.34 4.77 17.70
CA ASN A 23 10.78 4.60 17.75
C ASN A 23 11.45 5.16 16.48
N PRO A 24 12.04 6.36 16.53
CA PRO A 24 12.67 6.98 15.36
C PRO A 24 13.90 6.23 14.83
N ARG A 25 14.46 5.27 15.58
CA ARG A 25 15.57 4.41 15.12
C ARG A 25 15.11 3.24 14.25
N ALA A 26 13.81 2.97 14.20
CA ALA A 26 13.22 1.97 13.33
C ALA A 26 12.41 2.66 12.22
N ALA A 27 12.65 2.31 10.96
CA ALA A 27 11.83 2.79 9.86
C ALA A 27 10.60 1.90 9.72
N ILE A 28 9.40 2.48 9.84
CA ILE A 28 8.13 1.77 9.69
C ILE A 28 7.45 2.24 8.40
N TYR A 29 6.97 1.28 7.61
CA TYR A 29 6.27 1.52 6.36
C TYR A 29 4.92 0.80 6.35
N ALA A 30 3.91 1.42 5.74
CA ALA A 30 2.62 0.81 5.45
C ALA A 30 2.51 0.48 3.97
N LYS A 31 2.10 -0.75 3.64
CA LYS A 31 1.74 -1.14 2.28
C LYS A 31 0.23 -0.99 2.09
N LEU A 32 -0.18 -0.11 1.18
CA LEU A 32 -1.57 0.36 1.10
C LEU A 32 -2.44 -0.57 0.22
N GLU A 33 -2.74 -1.78 0.70
CA GLU A 33 -3.51 -2.79 -0.06
C GLU A 33 -4.98 -2.40 -0.34
N GLY A 34 -5.49 -1.35 0.31
CA GLY A 34 -6.81 -0.79 -0.01
C GLY A 34 -6.89 -0.16 -1.42
N PHE A 35 -5.75 0.06 -2.09
CA PHE A 35 -5.71 0.55 -3.48
C PHE A 35 -5.89 -0.56 -4.52
N ASN A 36 -6.04 -1.81 -4.11
CA ASN A 36 -6.49 -2.86 -5.02
C ASN A 36 -7.93 -2.57 -5.50
N PRO A 37 -8.33 -3.09 -6.67
CA PRO A 37 -9.63 -2.78 -7.26
C PRO A 37 -10.84 -3.21 -6.41
N SER A 38 -10.70 -4.25 -5.60
CA SER A 38 -11.72 -4.72 -4.65
C SER A 38 -11.75 -3.89 -3.35
N GLY A 39 -10.83 -2.94 -3.16
CA GLY A 39 -10.70 -2.12 -1.96
C GLY A 39 -10.00 -2.82 -0.80
N SER A 40 -9.43 -4.01 -1.00
CA SER A 40 -8.79 -4.77 0.06
C SER A 40 -7.64 -5.64 -0.48
N ILE A 41 -6.94 -6.35 0.42
CA ILE A 41 -5.92 -7.34 0.03
C ILE A 41 -6.51 -8.60 -0.63
N LYS A 42 -7.81 -8.85 -0.42
CA LYS A 42 -8.54 -9.99 -0.98
C LYS A 42 -9.12 -9.63 -2.34
#